data_AF-A0AAV6YE50-F1
#
_entry.id   AF-A0AAV6YE50-F1
#
_cell.length_a   1.000
_cell.length_b   1.000
_cell.length_c   1.000
_cell.angle_alpha   90.00
_cell.angle_beta   90.00
_cell.angle_gamma   90.00
#
_symmetry.space_group_name_H-M   'P 1'
#
loop_
_entity.id
_entity.type
_entity.pdbx_description
1 polymer ?
#
loop_
_entity_poly.entity_id
_entity_poly.type
_entity_poly.pdbx_seq_one_letter_code
_entity_poly.pdbx_strand_id
1 'polypeptide(L)'
;MNFLVLRCMLHNFGGNIEMYGILDAVASGPIDARISKNSSMVGQIGVGMCMEGIEQNPVVYELMSEMAFRSDPLQLEEWLTTYSHRRYGKSVDQVEAAWKILHSSIYNCTDGIADHNKDYIVELPDWDPSVNSQHGDMPEIIQRHKLVGIQQKRRFFLHETSSSLPKPHLWYDNQVSISALKLFIDGGNELAEVSTYRYDLVDLTRQTLSKLANKVYLNAIHAFRDKDAKALSFHSLKFLQLIKDIDKLLAADDNFLLGTWLESAKQLSLNADEMKQYEWNARTQVTMWYDNTNQVQSKLHDYANKFWSGLLEGYYLPRATMYFTRLLRSLQENEDFKLEEWRKEWIAFSNKWQAGVELYPVKAQGDALAIAKELYQKYLT
;
A
#
# COMPACT_ATOMS: atom_id res chain seq x y z
N MET A 1 2.70 20.46 -37.79
CA MET A 1 3.60 19.76 -36.86
C MET A 1 2.77 18.64 -36.23
N ASN A 2 3.07 17.38 -36.53
CA ASN A 2 2.35 16.25 -35.93
C ASN A 2 3.02 15.97 -34.58
N PHE A 3 2.29 16.15 -33.49
CA PHE A 3 2.77 15.80 -32.15
C PHE A 3 2.42 14.35 -31.85
N LEU A 4 3.41 13.55 -31.48
CA LEU A 4 3.18 12.24 -30.88
C LEU A 4 2.72 12.45 -29.44
N VAL A 5 1.62 11.82 -29.04
CA VAL A 5 1.16 11.81 -27.65
C VAL A 5 1.20 10.39 -27.13
N LEU A 6 1.74 10.24 -25.92
CA LEU A 6 1.73 8.97 -25.20
C LEU A 6 0.58 8.98 -24.19
N ARG A 7 -0.25 7.94 -24.24
CA ARG A 7 -1.17 7.64 -23.14
C ARG A 7 -0.42 6.78 -22.13
N CYS A 8 0.02 7.42 -21.05
CA CYS A 8 0.76 6.75 -20.01
C CYS A 8 -0.14 6.33 -18.84
N MET A 9 0.07 5.13 -18.33
CA MET A 9 -0.48 4.69 -17.04
C MET A 9 0.55 4.98 -15.95
N LEU A 10 0.15 5.78 -14.97
CA LEU A 10 0.98 6.11 -13.81
C LEU A 10 0.88 5.01 -12.75
N HIS A 11 -0.34 4.59 -12.40
CA HIS A 11 -0.68 3.48 -11.48
C HIS A 11 -0.15 3.57 -10.05
N ASN A 12 1.15 3.72 -9.82
CA ASN A 12 1.77 3.62 -8.51
C ASN A 12 2.64 4.84 -8.19
N PHE A 13 2.55 5.27 -6.93
CA PHE A 13 3.29 6.37 -6.34
C PHE A 13 4.18 5.85 -5.21
N GLY A 14 5.38 6.43 -5.04
CA GLY A 14 6.31 6.05 -3.97
C GLY A 14 6.81 4.59 -3.98
N GLY A 15 6.41 3.77 -4.94
CA GLY A 15 6.61 2.31 -4.84
C GLY A 15 5.80 1.69 -3.71
N ASN A 16 4.67 2.29 -3.30
CA ASN A 16 3.87 1.75 -2.21
C ASN A 16 3.35 0.34 -2.55
N ILE A 17 3.29 -0.54 -1.55
CA ILE A 17 2.76 -1.90 -1.71
C ILE A 17 1.31 -1.91 -1.25
N GLU A 18 0.39 -1.88 -2.20
CA GLU A 18 -1.05 -1.99 -1.99
C GLU A 18 -1.65 -2.72 -3.19
N MET A 19 -2.61 -3.61 -2.96
CA MET A 19 -3.36 -4.19 -4.06
C MET A 19 -4.36 -3.16 -4.56
N TYR A 20 -4.13 -2.66 -5.78
CA TYR A 20 -4.92 -1.63 -6.43
C TYR A 20 -4.91 -1.84 -7.93
N GLY A 21 -6.02 -1.47 -8.58
CA GLY A 21 -6.02 -1.32 -10.02
C GLY A 21 -7.35 -0.84 -10.57
N ILE A 22 -7.30 -0.47 -11.85
CA ILE A 22 -8.43 0.02 -12.64
C ILE A 22 -8.51 -0.79 -13.94
N LEU A 23 -8.52 -2.14 -13.83
CA LEU A 23 -8.28 -3.04 -14.97
C LEU A 23 -9.23 -2.77 -16.15
N ASP A 24 -10.50 -2.45 -15.89
CA ASP A 24 -11.46 -2.09 -16.94
C ASP A 24 -10.99 -0.86 -17.74
N ALA A 25 -10.50 0.17 -17.05
CA ALA A 25 -9.99 1.39 -17.67
C ALA A 25 -8.61 1.20 -18.36
N VAL A 26 -7.80 0.25 -17.86
CA VAL A 26 -6.56 -0.17 -18.53
C VAL A 26 -6.89 -0.93 -19.82
N ALA A 27 -7.85 -1.86 -19.78
CA ALA A 27 -8.27 -2.68 -20.90
C ALA A 27 -8.97 -1.88 -22.01
N SER A 28 -9.83 -0.90 -21.68
CA SER A 28 -10.54 -0.11 -22.69
C SER A 28 -9.75 1.10 -23.17
N GLY A 29 -8.97 1.71 -22.27
CA GLY A 29 -8.47 3.07 -22.44
C GLY A 29 -7.57 3.31 -23.68
N PRO A 30 -6.60 2.43 -24.00
CA PRO A 30 -5.78 2.57 -25.21
C PRO A 30 -6.60 2.48 -26.51
N ILE A 31 -7.61 1.60 -26.54
CA ILE A 31 -8.51 1.44 -27.69
C ILE A 31 -9.41 2.67 -27.82
N ASP A 32 -10.04 3.09 -26.71
CA ASP A 32 -10.92 4.27 -26.66
C ASP A 32 -10.19 5.54 -27.13
N ALA A 33 -8.93 5.71 -26.72
CA ALA A 33 -8.10 6.83 -27.15
C ALA A 33 -7.87 6.81 -28.66
N ARG A 34 -7.58 5.63 -29.24
CA ARG A 34 -7.31 5.45 -30.67
C ARG A 34 -8.52 5.74 -31.56
N ILE A 35 -9.74 5.37 -31.13
CA ILE A 35 -10.97 5.55 -31.92
C ILE A 35 -11.67 6.90 -31.69
N SER A 36 -11.15 7.74 -30.79
CA SER A 36 -11.80 9.00 -30.40
C SER A 36 -11.90 10.03 -31.55
N LYS A 37 -13.13 10.36 -31.97
CA LYS A 37 -13.43 11.26 -33.11
C LYS A 37 -12.91 12.70 -33.00
N ASN A 38 -12.56 13.16 -31.79
CA ASN A 38 -12.08 14.53 -31.52
C ASN A 38 -10.57 14.59 -31.29
N SER A 39 -9.85 13.48 -31.37
CA SER A 39 -8.40 13.54 -31.36
C SER A 39 -7.96 14.13 -32.70
N SER A 40 -7.38 15.33 -32.71
CA SER A 40 -6.66 15.91 -33.86
C SER A 40 -5.40 15.10 -34.24
N MET A 41 -5.37 13.82 -33.86
CA MET A 41 -4.21 12.97 -33.59
C MET A 41 -4.47 11.52 -33.99
N VAL A 42 -5.43 11.30 -34.89
CA VAL A 42 -5.76 9.97 -35.45
C VAL A 42 -4.48 9.38 -36.05
N GLY A 43 -3.95 8.33 -35.42
CA GLY A 43 -2.86 7.51 -35.95
C GLY A 43 -1.52 7.53 -35.20
N GLN A 44 -1.33 8.36 -34.16
CA GLN A 44 -0.06 8.43 -33.41
C GLN A 44 -0.27 8.56 -31.89
N ILE A 45 -0.99 7.61 -31.28
CA ILE A 45 -1.07 7.48 -29.82
C ILE A 45 -0.23 6.28 -29.42
N GLY A 46 0.90 6.55 -28.75
CA GLY A 46 1.68 5.50 -28.11
C GLY A 46 1.12 5.16 -26.74
N VAL A 47 1.44 3.96 -26.25
CA VAL A 47 1.06 3.47 -24.93
C VAL A 47 2.32 3.47 -24.06
N GLY A 48 2.23 4.00 -22.85
CA GLY A 48 3.37 4.09 -21.93
C GLY A 48 3.02 3.70 -20.50
N MET A 49 4.04 3.40 -19.70
CA MET A 49 3.92 3.21 -18.26
C MET A 49 4.92 4.14 -17.57
N CYS A 50 4.48 4.84 -16.52
CA CYS A 50 5.27 5.88 -15.87
C CYS A 50 5.19 5.82 -14.33
N MET A 51 4.96 4.63 -13.78
CA MET A 51 4.93 4.40 -12.33
C MET A 51 6.18 4.92 -11.62
N GLU A 52 6.01 5.46 -10.42
CA GLU A 52 7.15 5.90 -9.60
C GLU A 52 7.94 4.71 -9.02
N GLY A 53 7.27 3.57 -8.82
CA GLY A 53 7.89 2.30 -8.42
C GLY A 53 7.26 1.10 -9.11
N ILE A 54 8.06 0.05 -9.31
CA ILE A 54 7.67 -1.23 -9.91
C ILE A 54 7.53 -2.32 -8.82
N GLU A 55 7.50 -3.61 -9.20
CA GLU A 55 7.49 -4.77 -8.27
C GLU A 55 6.19 -4.97 -7.45
N GLN A 56 5.08 -4.37 -7.89
CA GLN A 56 3.74 -4.62 -7.34
C GLN A 56 2.69 -4.74 -8.45
N ASN A 57 1.53 -5.34 -8.14
CA ASN A 57 0.38 -5.48 -9.04
C ASN A 57 0.73 -5.93 -10.49
N PRO A 58 1.44 -7.06 -10.66
CA PRO A 58 1.92 -7.50 -11.97
C PRO A 58 0.80 -7.69 -13.01
N VAL A 59 -0.42 -8.02 -12.57
CA VAL A 59 -1.61 -8.14 -13.44
C VAL A 59 -1.91 -6.85 -14.20
N VAL A 60 -1.71 -5.69 -13.56
CA VAL A 60 -1.98 -4.38 -14.16
C VAL A 60 -0.94 -4.06 -15.24
N TYR A 61 0.33 -4.38 -14.98
CA TYR A 61 1.43 -4.12 -15.91
C TYR A 61 1.47 -5.09 -17.09
N GLU A 62 1.14 -6.36 -16.87
CA GLU A 62 0.99 -7.33 -17.96
C GLU A 62 -0.15 -6.90 -18.89
N LEU A 63 -1.31 -6.53 -18.32
CA LEU A 63 -2.45 -6.04 -19.08
C LEU A 63 -2.09 -4.79 -19.90
N MET A 64 -1.54 -3.76 -19.27
CA MET A 64 -1.20 -2.50 -19.95
C MET A 64 -0.18 -2.71 -21.08
N SER A 65 0.79 -3.60 -20.87
CA SER A 65 1.78 -3.95 -21.89
C SER A 65 1.14 -4.66 -23.09
N GLU A 66 0.22 -5.61 -22.84
CA GLU A 66 -0.51 -6.30 -23.91
C GLU A 66 -1.41 -5.34 -24.70
N MET A 67 -2.05 -4.38 -24.01
CA MET A 67 -2.93 -3.39 -24.64
C MET A 67 -2.20 -2.46 -25.63
N ALA A 68 -0.87 -2.36 -25.58
CA ALA A 68 -0.10 -1.65 -26.60
C ALA A 68 -0.20 -2.31 -27.99
N PHE A 69 -0.44 -3.62 -28.04
CA PHE A 69 -0.47 -4.42 -29.28
C PHE A 69 -1.88 -4.77 -29.74
N ARG A 70 -2.91 -4.53 -28.93
CA ARG A 70 -4.30 -4.85 -29.28
C ARG A 70 -4.96 -3.72 -30.09
N SER A 71 -5.83 -4.11 -31.01
CA SER A 71 -6.75 -3.21 -31.72
C SER A 71 -8.21 -3.46 -31.37
N ASP A 72 -8.55 -4.68 -30.97
CA ASP A 72 -9.91 -5.10 -30.66
C ASP A 72 -10.18 -5.08 -29.15
N PRO A 73 -11.43 -4.83 -28.72
CA PRO A 73 -11.83 -4.90 -27.33
C PRO A 73 -11.46 -6.23 -26.67
N LEU A 74 -11.01 -6.16 -25.42
CA LEU A 74 -10.63 -7.32 -24.62
C LEU A 74 -11.77 -7.78 -23.70
N GLN A 75 -12.08 -9.08 -23.71
CA GLN A 75 -12.91 -9.72 -22.69
C GLN A 75 -12.06 -9.97 -21.44
N LEU A 76 -12.16 -9.08 -20.47
CA LEU A 76 -11.24 -9.04 -19.34
C LEU A 76 -11.36 -10.25 -18.40
N GLU A 77 -12.57 -10.78 -18.16
CA GLU A 77 -12.76 -11.97 -17.31
C GLU A 77 -12.10 -13.22 -17.90
N GLU A 78 -12.20 -13.42 -19.22
CA GLU A 78 -11.53 -14.52 -19.93
C GLU A 78 -10.01 -14.33 -19.93
N TRP A 79 -9.56 -13.09 -20.12
CA TRP A 79 -8.14 -12.75 -20.03
C TRP A 79 -7.57 -13.04 -18.64
N LEU A 80 -8.29 -12.69 -17.57
CA LEU A 80 -7.88 -12.94 -16.19
C LEU A 80 -7.86 -14.43 -15.84
N THR A 81 -8.83 -15.19 -16.35
CA THR A 81 -8.84 -16.65 -16.22
C THR A 81 -7.56 -17.22 -16.83
N THR A 82 -7.27 -16.84 -18.07
CA THR A 82 -6.06 -17.29 -18.78
C THR A 82 -4.77 -16.75 -18.13
N TYR A 83 -4.80 -15.53 -17.58
CA TYR A 83 -3.69 -14.92 -16.83
C TYR A 83 -3.33 -15.78 -15.62
N SER A 84 -4.33 -16.17 -14.82
CA SER A 84 -4.10 -17.02 -13.64
C SER A 84 -3.48 -18.36 -14.03
N HIS A 85 -3.94 -18.99 -15.12
CA HIS A 85 -3.39 -20.26 -15.61
C HIS A 85 -1.94 -20.13 -16.06
N ARG A 86 -1.62 -19.10 -16.84
CA ARG A 86 -0.25 -18.84 -17.32
C ARG A 86 0.67 -18.51 -16.16
N ARG A 87 0.18 -17.71 -15.21
CA ARG A 87 0.95 -17.26 -14.04
C ARG A 87 1.28 -18.41 -13.11
N TYR A 88 0.35 -19.34 -12.88
CA TYR A 88 0.53 -20.44 -11.93
C TYR A 88 0.92 -21.78 -12.58
N GLY A 89 0.87 -21.87 -13.90
CA GLY A 89 1.17 -23.08 -14.68
C GLY A 89 0.11 -24.18 -14.56
N LYS A 90 -1.00 -23.93 -13.86
CA LYS A 90 -2.12 -24.87 -13.64
C LYS A 90 -3.44 -24.11 -13.49
N SER A 91 -4.54 -24.78 -13.82
CA SER A 91 -5.91 -24.31 -13.55
C SER A 91 -6.36 -24.89 -12.21
N VAL A 92 -6.86 -24.00 -11.34
CA VAL A 92 -7.38 -24.33 -10.01
C VAL A 92 -8.64 -23.49 -9.81
N ASP A 93 -9.80 -24.15 -9.79
CA ASP A 93 -11.12 -23.50 -9.80
C ASP A 93 -11.29 -22.44 -8.70
N GLN A 94 -10.77 -22.72 -7.49
CA GLN A 94 -10.84 -21.80 -6.36
C GLN A 94 -10.09 -20.50 -6.67
N VAL A 95 -8.89 -20.60 -7.25
CA VAL A 95 -8.06 -19.44 -7.55
C VAL A 95 -8.64 -18.63 -8.71
N GLU A 96 -9.23 -19.28 -9.71
CA GLU A 96 -9.99 -18.60 -10.77
C GLU A 96 -11.19 -17.82 -10.22
N ALA A 97 -11.95 -18.44 -9.31
CA ALA A 97 -13.06 -17.77 -8.63
C ALA A 97 -12.56 -16.58 -7.80
N ALA A 98 -11.40 -16.70 -7.14
CA ALA A 98 -10.79 -15.61 -6.40
C ALA A 98 -10.39 -14.44 -7.31
N TRP A 99 -9.80 -14.70 -8.49
CA TRP A 99 -9.46 -13.65 -9.45
C TRP A 99 -10.67 -12.88 -9.96
N LYS A 100 -11.83 -13.53 -10.14
CA LYS A 100 -13.09 -12.85 -10.47
C LYS A 100 -13.52 -11.90 -9.35
N ILE A 101 -13.39 -12.34 -8.10
CA ILE A 101 -13.67 -11.50 -6.93
C ILE A 101 -12.73 -10.29 -6.91
N LEU A 102 -11.41 -10.51 -7.06
CA LEU A 102 -10.40 -9.45 -7.07
C LEU A 102 -10.65 -8.45 -8.19
N HIS A 103 -10.99 -8.91 -9.39
CA HIS A 103 -11.37 -8.05 -10.51
C HIS A 103 -12.58 -7.18 -10.19
N SER A 104 -13.68 -7.77 -9.72
CA SER A 104 -14.90 -7.01 -9.42
C SER A 104 -14.79 -6.04 -8.23
N SER A 105 -13.64 -6.00 -7.53
CA SER A 105 -13.44 -5.23 -6.31
C SER A 105 -12.11 -4.47 -6.29
N ILE A 106 -11.05 -5.08 -5.75
CA ILE A 106 -9.73 -4.48 -5.52
C ILE A 106 -9.16 -3.92 -6.82
N TYR A 107 -9.30 -4.64 -7.93
CA TYR A 107 -8.77 -4.26 -9.23
C TYR A 107 -9.76 -3.49 -10.13
N ASN A 108 -10.88 -3.02 -9.59
CA ASN A 108 -11.83 -2.16 -10.28
C ASN A 108 -12.21 -0.91 -9.46
N CYS A 109 -11.20 -0.13 -9.10
CA CYS A 109 -11.42 1.17 -8.47
C CYS A 109 -12.01 2.19 -9.48
N THR A 110 -13.08 2.89 -9.11
CA THR A 110 -13.77 3.84 -10.01
C THR A 110 -14.00 5.22 -9.39
N ASP A 111 -13.48 5.49 -8.20
CA ASP A 111 -13.70 6.77 -7.49
C ASP A 111 -12.83 7.93 -8.02
N GLY A 112 -11.80 7.64 -8.81
CA GLY A 112 -10.89 8.63 -9.37
C GLY A 112 -9.84 9.16 -8.39
N ILE A 113 -9.64 8.51 -7.26
CA ILE A 113 -8.61 8.85 -6.28
C ILE A 113 -7.29 8.16 -6.68
N ALA A 114 -6.18 8.90 -6.57
CA ALA A 114 -4.85 8.34 -6.75
C ALA A 114 -4.50 7.47 -5.54
N ASP A 115 -4.13 6.22 -5.79
CA ASP A 115 -3.83 5.30 -4.69
C ASP A 115 -2.44 5.56 -4.11
N HIS A 116 -2.46 6.04 -2.87
CA HIS A 116 -1.30 6.14 -2.00
C HIS A 116 -1.59 5.28 -0.78
N ASN A 117 -0.69 4.37 -0.44
CA ASN A 117 -0.93 3.51 0.71
C ASN A 117 -0.78 4.30 2.00
N LYS A 118 -1.94 4.61 2.60
CA LYS A 118 -2.08 5.31 3.88
C LYS A 118 -2.56 4.39 5.00
N ASP A 119 -2.33 3.08 4.89
CA ASP A 119 -2.63 2.14 5.96
C ASP A 119 -1.90 2.56 7.24
N TYR A 120 -2.58 2.53 8.38
CA TYR A 120 -2.06 3.08 9.64
C TYR A 120 -0.81 2.34 10.16
N ILE A 121 -0.53 1.14 9.64
CA ILE A 121 0.74 0.44 9.91
C ILE A 121 1.92 1.24 9.33
N VAL A 122 1.79 1.70 8.09
CA VAL A 122 2.90 2.28 7.32
C VAL A 122 2.87 3.81 7.28
N GLU A 123 1.73 4.42 7.56
CA GLU A 123 1.56 5.87 7.70
C GLU A 123 0.81 6.16 9.01
N LEU A 124 1.51 5.98 10.14
CA LEU A 124 0.92 6.22 11.45
C LEU A 124 0.60 7.72 11.61
N PRO A 125 -0.66 8.10 11.92
CA PRO A 125 -1.06 9.51 11.93
C PRO A 125 -0.32 10.36 12.97
N ASP A 126 0.21 11.50 12.54
CA ASP A 126 0.85 12.52 13.40
C ASP A 126 -0.17 13.56 13.92
N TRP A 127 -0.98 13.16 14.90
CA TRP A 127 -2.08 13.97 15.42
C TRP A 127 -2.40 13.67 16.89
N ASP A 128 -3.13 14.59 17.53
CA ASP A 128 -3.70 14.40 18.87
C ASP A 128 -5.12 13.83 18.78
N PRO A 129 -5.34 12.58 19.21
CA PRO A 129 -6.66 11.94 19.15
C PRO A 129 -7.69 12.51 20.12
N SER A 130 -7.28 13.32 21.10
CA SER A 130 -8.15 14.00 22.06
C SER A 130 -9.01 15.09 21.43
N VAL A 131 -8.57 15.63 20.28
CA VAL A 131 -9.30 16.67 19.57
C VAL A 131 -10.54 16.05 18.92
N ASN A 132 -11.73 16.52 19.35
CA ASN A 132 -13.00 16.16 18.74
C ASN A 132 -13.13 16.78 17.35
N SER A 133 -12.62 16.11 16.33
CA SER A 133 -12.97 16.39 14.92
C SER A 133 -14.39 15.85 14.60
N GLN A 134 -15.38 16.13 15.45
CA GLN A 134 -16.80 15.92 15.12
C GLN A 134 -17.38 17.05 14.25
N HIS A 135 -16.59 18.09 13.96
CA HIS A 135 -16.89 19.06 12.92
C HIS A 135 -15.81 18.97 11.85
N GLY A 136 -16.22 18.64 10.64
CA GLY A 136 -15.41 18.85 9.45
C GLY A 136 -15.26 20.35 9.22
N ASP A 137 -14.27 20.97 9.86
CA ASP A 137 -13.71 22.20 9.35
C ASP A 137 -12.76 21.82 8.21
N MET A 138 -13.36 21.66 7.04
CA MET A 138 -12.68 21.78 5.76
C MET A 138 -12.12 23.21 5.68
N PRO A 139 -10.81 23.43 5.52
CA PRO A 139 -10.36 24.65 4.90
C PRO A 139 -10.79 24.57 3.43
N GLU A 140 -11.92 25.18 3.09
CA GLU A 140 -12.25 25.54 1.71
C GLU A 140 -11.16 26.48 1.18
N ILE A 141 -10.11 25.93 0.58
CA ILE A 141 -9.32 26.65 -0.43
C ILE A 141 -9.85 26.20 -1.78
N ILE A 142 -11.09 26.59 -2.07
CA ILE A 142 -11.63 26.57 -3.42
C ILE A 142 -11.05 27.80 -4.13
N GLN A 143 -9.92 27.64 -4.82
CA GLN A 143 -9.55 28.60 -5.87
C GLN A 143 -10.45 28.35 -7.10
N ARG A 144 -11.63 28.99 -7.08
CA ARG A 144 -12.49 29.18 -8.25
C ARG A 144 -11.74 30.00 -9.30
N HIS A 145 -11.23 29.34 -10.34
CA HIS A 145 -11.23 29.96 -11.67
C HIS A 145 -12.48 29.45 -12.41
N LYS A 146 -13.51 30.30 -12.41
CA LYS A 146 -14.67 30.15 -13.29
C LYS A 146 -14.20 30.18 -14.75
N LEU A 147 -14.28 29.05 -15.44
CA LEU A 147 -14.48 29.03 -16.88
C LEU A 147 -15.87 28.48 -17.15
N VAL A 148 -16.66 29.35 -17.75
CA VAL A 148 -18.06 29.17 -18.11
C VAL A 148 -18.22 28.03 -19.11
N GLY A 149 -19.10 27.08 -18.77
CA GLY A 149 -19.92 26.26 -19.66
C GLY A 149 -19.30 25.66 -20.91
N ILE A 150 -18.83 24.40 -20.81
CA ILE A 150 -18.86 23.43 -21.93
C ILE A 150 -19.10 22.03 -21.32
N GLN A 151 -20.13 21.34 -21.78
CA GLN A 151 -20.33 19.90 -21.56
C GLN A 151 -19.04 19.14 -21.96
N GLN A 152 -18.23 18.72 -21.01
CA GLN A 152 -16.95 18.04 -21.31
C GLN A 152 -16.98 16.56 -20.94
N LYS A 153 -16.73 15.77 -21.98
CA LYS A 153 -16.41 14.34 -22.01
C LYS A 153 -15.31 14.01 -20.99
N ARG A 154 -15.50 12.87 -20.30
CA ARG A 154 -14.59 12.14 -19.40
C ARG A 154 -13.11 12.54 -19.55
N ARG A 155 -12.64 13.42 -18.65
CA ARG A 155 -11.22 13.52 -18.26
C ARG A 155 -11.19 13.17 -16.77
N PHE A 156 -10.51 12.07 -16.42
CA PHE A 156 -10.27 11.70 -15.04
C PHE A 156 -9.35 12.75 -14.42
N PHE A 157 -9.86 13.53 -13.47
CA PHE A 157 -9.06 14.41 -12.63
C PHE A 157 -8.83 13.69 -11.31
N LEU A 158 -7.57 13.38 -11.00
CA LEU A 158 -7.18 12.85 -9.70
C LEU A 158 -7.43 13.93 -8.64
N HIS A 159 -8.01 13.57 -7.51
CA HIS A 159 -8.23 14.49 -6.38
C HIS A 159 -7.53 13.94 -5.14
N GLU A 160 -6.81 14.81 -4.44
CA GLU A 160 -6.28 14.53 -3.10
C GLU A 160 -7.33 14.89 -2.05
N THR A 161 -7.60 13.98 -1.11
CA THR A 161 -8.44 14.26 0.04
C THR A 161 -7.61 14.86 1.17
N SER A 162 -7.97 16.06 1.63
CA SER A 162 -7.43 16.67 2.86
C SER A 162 -8.39 16.42 4.03
N SER A 163 -7.96 15.63 5.02
CA SER A 163 -8.64 15.44 6.30
C SER A 163 -7.63 15.51 7.45
N SER A 164 -8.06 16.02 8.62
CA SER A 164 -7.21 16.14 9.81
C SER A 164 -6.67 14.80 10.33
N LEU A 165 -7.43 13.72 10.13
CA LEU A 165 -6.97 12.34 10.24
C LEU A 165 -6.84 11.79 8.81
N PRO A 166 -5.64 11.43 8.33
CA PRO A 166 -5.49 10.70 7.07
C PRO A 166 -6.33 9.43 7.15
N LYS A 167 -7.24 9.23 6.20
CA LYS A 167 -8.04 8.00 6.13
C LYS A 167 -7.41 7.06 5.11
N PRO A 168 -7.11 5.80 5.49
CA PRO A 168 -6.70 4.80 4.54
C PRO A 168 -7.72 4.71 3.40
N HIS A 169 -7.21 4.72 2.17
CA HIS A 169 -8.06 4.58 1.00
C HIS A 169 -8.58 3.14 0.93
N LEU A 170 -9.90 2.99 0.76
CA LEU A 170 -10.56 1.71 0.62
C LEU A 170 -11.88 1.87 -0.14
N TRP A 171 -11.90 1.41 -1.39
CA TRP A 171 -13.04 1.52 -2.32
C TRP A 171 -13.89 0.24 -2.41
N TYR A 172 -13.58 -0.77 -1.59
CA TYR A 172 -14.27 -2.06 -1.54
C TYR A 172 -14.49 -2.51 -0.09
N ASP A 173 -15.44 -3.42 0.13
CA ASP A 173 -15.63 -4.04 1.44
C ASP A 173 -14.51 -5.06 1.71
N ASN A 174 -13.84 -4.96 2.86
CA ASN A 174 -12.79 -5.90 3.25
C ASN A 174 -13.28 -7.36 3.35
N GLN A 175 -14.58 -7.63 3.46
CA GLN A 175 -15.11 -8.99 3.34
C GLN A 175 -14.80 -9.64 1.99
N VAL A 176 -14.64 -8.83 0.95
CA VAL A 176 -14.33 -9.29 -0.40
C VAL A 176 -12.89 -9.82 -0.48
N SER A 177 -11.91 -9.12 0.11
CA SER A 177 -10.53 -9.60 0.20
C SER A 177 -10.42 -10.87 1.06
N ILE A 178 -11.16 -10.95 2.17
CA ILE A 178 -11.26 -12.15 3.02
C ILE A 178 -11.80 -13.35 2.22
N SER A 179 -12.83 -13.14 1.41
CA SER A 179 -13.43 -14.19 0.58
C SER A 179 -12.48 -14.68 -0.50
N ALA A 180 -11.77 -13.77 -1.18
CA ALA A 180 -10.76 -14.13 -2.17
C ALA A 180 -9.57 -14.86 -1.51
N LEU A 181 -9.12 -14.40 -0.34
CA LEU A 181 -8.04 -15.03 0.42
C LEU A 181 -8.41 -16.46 0.82
N LYS A 182 -9.64 -16.68 1.28
CA LYS A 182 -10.12 -18.02 1.61
C LYS A 182 -9.98 -18.97 0.41
N LEU A 183 -10.39 -18.54 -0.77
CA LEU A 183 -10.28 -19.33 -1.99
C LEU A 183 -8.82 -19.60 -2.39
N PHE A 184 -7.95 -18.60 -2.28
CA PHE A 184 -6.51 -18.79 -2.47
C PHE A 184 -5.96 -19.85 -1.52
N ILE A 185 -6.30 -19.80 -0.24
CA ILE A 185 -5.87 -20.77 0.78
C ILE A 185 -6.41 -22.18 0.47
N ASP A 186 -7.70 -22.29 0.11
CA ASP A 186 -8.37 -23.56 -0.17
C ASP A 186 -7.76 -24.26 -1.41
N GLY A 187 -7.40 -23.50 -2.45
CA GLY A 187 -6.70 -24.00 -3.64
C GLY A 187 -5.18 -24.13 -3.49
N GLY A 188 -4.61 -23.72 -2.36
CA GLY A 188 -3.17 -23.49 -2.24
C GLY A 188 -2.30 -24.74 -2.22
N ASN A 189 -2.83 -25.89 -1.80
CA ASN A 189 -2.05 -27.13 -1.70
C ASN A 189 -1.48 -27.57 -3.07
N GLU A 190 -2.14 -27.22 -4.18
CA GLU A 190 -1.71 -27.57 -5.54
C GLU A 190 -0.66 -26.61 -6.12
N LEU A 191 -0.52 -25.43 -5.50
CA LEU A 191 0.23 -24.28 -6.01
C LEU A 191 1.32 -23.78 -5.05
N ALA A 192 1.45 -24.34 -3.84
CA ALA A 192 2.36 -23.85 -2.80
C ALA A 192 3.83 -23.70 -3.25
N GLU A 193 4.28 -24.58 -4.13
CA GLU A 193 5.65 -24.57 -4.68
C GLU A 193 5.84 -23.57 -5.85
N VAL A 194 4.74 -22.99 -6.35
CA VAL A 194 4.77 -22.03 -7.46
C VAL A 194 5.04 -20.63 -6.90
N SER A 195 6.19 -20.05 -7.24
CA SER A 195 6.65 -18.77 -6.69
C SER A 195 5.71 -17.60 -6.94
N THR A 196 5.06 -17.54 -8.11
CA THR A 196 4.07 -16.50 -8.45
C THR A 196 2.79 -16.63 -7.65
N TYR A 197 2.34 -17.86 -7.37
CA TYR A 197 1.21 -18.11 -6.46
C TYR A 197 1.58 -17.71 -5.03
N ARG A 198 2.77 -18.09 -4.56
CA ARG A 198 3.27 -17.71 -3.24
C ARG A 198 3.31 -16.20 -3.06
N TYR A 199 3.82 -15.46 -4.05
CA TYR A 199 3.81 -13.99 -4.06
C TYR A 199 2.39 -13.44 -3.93
N ASP A 200 1.44 -13.89 -4.77
CA ASP A 200 0.06 -13.37 -4.74
C ASP A 200 -0.67 -13.74 -3.45
N LEU A 201 -0.41 -14.92 -2.88
CA LEU A 201 -0.96 -15.33 -1.59
C LEU A 201 -0.43 -14.43 -0.46
N VAL A 202 0.87 -14.14 -0.44
CA VAL A 202 1.48 -13.26 0.56
C VAL A 202 0.91 -11.85 0.43
N ASP A 203 0.81 -11.31 -0.79
CA ASP A 203 0.28 -9.96 -1.01
C ASP A 203 -1.20 -9.83 -0.63
N LEU A 204 -2.03 -10.81 -1.02
CA LEU A 204 -3.45 -10.84 -0.66
C LEU A 204 -3.68 -11.02 0.84
N THR A 205 -2.87 -11.85 1.50
CA THR A 205 -2.93 -12.02 2.95
C THR A 205 -2.53 -10.72 3.65
N ARG A 206 -1.43 -10.08 3.22
CA ARG A 206 -0.97 -8.78 3.72
C ARG A 206 -2.05 -7.72 3.55
N GLN A 207 -2.65 -7.60 2.37
CA GLN A 207 -3.73 -6.65 2.07
C GLN A 207 -4.90 -6.84 3.04
N THR A 208 -5.34 -8.08 3.22
CA THR A 208 -6.50 -8.39 4.07
C THR A 208 -6.24 -8.02 5.53
N LEU A 209 -5.03 -8.31 6.03
CA LEU A 209 -4.63 -8.01 7.40
C LEU A 209 -4.34 -6.52 7.62
N SER A 210 -3.79 -5.80 6.64
CA SER A 210 -3.53 -4.35 6.76
C SER A 210 -4.85 -3.57 6.87
N LYS A 211 -5.87 -3.95 6.09
CA LYS A 211 -7.21 -3.35 6.21
C LYS A 211 -7.90 -3.71 7.52
N LEU A 212 -7.68 -4.90 8.07
CA LEU A 212 -8.10 -5.21 9.44
C LEU A 212 -7.38 -4.32 10.46
N ALA A 213 -6.06 -4.13 10.32
CA ALA A 213 -5.28 -3.29 11.22
C ALA A 213 -5.78 -1.85 11.23
N ASN A 214 -6.24 -1.32 10.09
CA ASN A 214 -6.85 0.01 10.03
C ASN A 214 -8.08 0.12 10.95
N LYS A 215 -8.97 -0.87 10.92
CA LYS A 215 -10.13 -0.94 11.81
C LYS A 215 -9.72 -1.06 13.27
N VAL A 216 -8.69 -1.86 13.57
CA VAL A 216 -8.18 -2.04 14.94
C VAL A 216 -7.59 -0.73 15.49
N TYR A 217 -6.86 0.03 14.67
CA TYR A 217 -6.36 1.36 15.05
C TYR A 217 -7.51 2.30 15.39
N LEU A 218 -8.54 2.41 14.53
CA LEU A 218 -9.69 3.28 14.79
C LEU A 218 -10.42 2.89 16.08
N ASN A 219 -10.56 1.60 16.36
CA ASN A 219 -11.14 1.13 17.63
C ASN A 219 -10.27 1.53 18.84
N ALA A 220 -8.94 1.51 18.73
CA ALA A 220 -8.04 2.00 19.77
C ALA A 220 -8.24 3.51 20.01
N ILE A 221 -8.36 4.30 18.95
CA ILE A 221 -8.62 5.75 19.04
C ILE A 221 -9.98 6.03 19.67
N HIS A 222 -11.03 5.29 19.31
CA HIS A 222 -12.35 5.41 19.96
C HIS A 222 -12.26 5.08 21.45
N ALA A 223 -11.61 3.97 21.82
CA ALA A 223 -11.42 3.60 23.21
C ALA A 223 -10.64 4.66 24.01
N PHE A 224 -9.62 5.28 23.40
CA PHE A 224 -8.90 6.40 24.01
C PHE A 224 -9.83 7.59 24.29
N ARG A 225 -10.65 7.99 23.31
CA ARG A 225 -11.61 9.10 23.45
C ARG A 225 -12.69 8.81 24.49
N ASP A 226 -13.13 7.57 24.58
CA ASP A 226 -14.10 7.09 25.57
C ASP A 226 -13.47 6.88 26.96
N LYS A 227 -12.16 7.15 27.11
CA LYS A 227 -11.36 6.92 28.32
C LYS A 227 -11.39 5.47 28.80
N ASP A 228 -11.62 4.51 27.90
CA ASP A 228 -11.58 3.08 28.20
C ASP A 228 -10.16 2.54 28.04
N ALA A 229 -9.40 2.57 29.13
CA ALA A 229 -8.03 2.08 29.17
C ALA A 229 -7.92 0.57 28.85
N LYS A 230 -8.94 -0.24 29.16
CA LYS A 230 -8.92 -1.69 28.89
C LYS A 230 -9.10 -1.94 27.40
N ALA A 231 -10.10 -1.31 26.77
CA ALA A 231 -10.31 -1.42 25.33
C ALA A 231 -9.15 -0.83 24.54
N LEU A 232 -8.58 0.31 24.99
CA LEU A 232 -7.39 0.89 24.37
C LEU A 232 -6.21 -0.09 24.44
N SER A 233 -5.94 -0.68 25.60
CA SER A 233 -4.86 -1.65 25.76
C SER A 233 -5.06 -2.87 24.85
N PHE A 234 -6.28 -3.42 24.82
CA PHE A 234 -6.62 -4.55 23.97
C PHE A 234 -6.41 -4.26 22.47
N HIS A 235 -6.95 -3.15 21.96
CA HIS A 235 -6.81 -2.80 20.55
C HIS A 235 -5.38 -2.40 20.18
N SER A 236 -4.67 -1.71 21.07
CA SER A 236 -3.25 -1.38 20.87
C SER A 236 -2.40 -2.64 20.74
N LEU A 237 -2.55 -3.60 21.67
CA LEU A 237 -1.82 -4.87 21.62
C LEU A 237 -2.17 -5.68 20.37
N LYS A 238 -3.45 -5.72 19.98
CA LYS A 238 -3.88 -6.38 18.73
C LYS A 238 -3.26 -5.73 17.49
N PHE A 239 -3.18 -4.40 17.44
CA PHE A 239 -2.54 -3.68 16.33
C PHE A 239 -1.04 -3.99 16.25
N LEU A 240 -0.33 -3.92 17.38
CA LEU A 240 1.10 -4.26 17.43
C LEU A 240 1.36 -5.72 17.05
N GLN A 241 0.49 -6.64 17.46
CA GLN A 241 0.60 -8.05 17.07
C GLN A 241 0.33 -8.27 15.57
N LEU A 242 -0.62 -7.53 14.98
CA LEU A 242 -0.85 -7.55 13.52
C LEU A 242 0.41 -7.13 12.76
N ILE A 243 1.14 -6.11 13.21
CA ILE A 243 2.40 -5.70 12.56
C ILE A 243 3.40 -6.86 12.56
N LYS A 244 3.61 -7.52 13.71
CA LYS A 244 4.53 -8.65 13.83
C LYS A 244 4.12 -9.85 12.97
N ASP A 245 2.83 -10.15 12.96
CA ASP A 245 2.29 -11.28 12.20
C ASP A 245 2.39 -11.03 10.68
N ILE A 246 2.16 -9.79 10.24
CA ILE A 246 2.38 -9.39 8.85
C ILE A 246 3.88 -9.43 8.52
N ASP A 247 4.77 -8.97 9.39
CA ASP A 247 6.23 -9.09 9.18
C ASP A 247 6.65 -10.56 8.97
N LYS A 248 6.17 -11.47 9.83
CA LYS A 248 6.37 -12.93 9.70
C LYS A 248 5.86 -13.48 8.37
N LEU A 249 4.70 -13.03 7.90
CA LEU A 249 4.14 -13.42 6.60
C LEU A 249 5.02 -12.93 5.45
N LEU A 250 5.44 -11.67 5.47
CA LEU A 250 6.28 -11.06 4.44
C LEU A 250 7.65 -11.74 4.37
N ALA A 251 8.18 -12.22 5.50
CA ALA A 251 9.43 -12.98 5.54
C ALA A 251 9.39 -14.28 4.72
N ALA A 252 8.20 -14.79 4.37
CA ALA A 252 8.03 -16.06 3.65
C ALA A 252 8.18 -15.95 2.12
N ASP A 253 8.48 -14.77 1.57
CA ASP A 253 8.76 -14.61 0.14
C ASP A 253 9.86 -13.56 -0.14
N ASP A 254 10.75 -13.87 -1.11
CA ASP A 254 11.95 -13.09 -1.42
C ASP A 254 11.62 -11.64 -1.88
N ASN A 255 10.40 -11.39 -2.37
CA ASN A 255 9.98 -10.11 -2.90
C ASN A 255 9.56 -9.09 -1.82
N PHE A 256 9.49 -9.49 -0.55
CA PHE A 256 9.00 -8.64 0.54
C PHE A 256 10.04 -8.45 1.67
N LEU A 257 11.33 -8.47 1.35
CA LEU A 257 12.41 -8.40 2.33
C LEU A 257 13.13 -7.04 2.29
N LEU A 258 13.27 -6.37 3.44
CA LEU A 258 14.07 -5.14 3.53
C LEU A 258 15.56 -5.41 3.20
N GLY A 259 16.06 -6.59 3.56
CA GLY A 259 17.48 -6.93 3.37
C GLY A 259 17.91 -6.90 1.90
N THR A 260 17.05 -7.32 0.96
CA THR A 260 17.41 -7.31 -0.47
C THR A 260 17.58 -5.89 -1.00
N TRP A 261 16.75 -4.95 -0.52
CA TRP A 261 16.87 -3.52 -0.82
C TRP A 261 18.17 -2.92 -0.25
N LEU A 262 18.48 -3.19 1.03
CA LEU A 262 19.68 -2.62 1.66
C LEU A 262 20.98 -3.22 1.12
N GLU A 263 21.02 -4.53 0.87
CA GLU A 263 22.21 -5.17 0.31
C GLU A 263 22.44 -4.76 -1.15
N SER A 264 21.37 -4.55 -1.95
CA SER A 264 21.55 -4.06 -3.32
C SER A 264 22.14 -2.65 -3.35
N ALA A 265 21.70 -1.76 -2.45
CA ALA A 265 22.29 -0.42 -2.32
C ALA A 265 23.78 -0.48 -1.92
N LYS A 266 24.13 -1.33 -0.94
CA LYS A 266 25.53 -1.49 -0.50
C LYS A 266 26.44 -2.06 -1.59
N GLN A 267 25.95 -2.97 -2.42
CA GLN A 267 26.72 -3.57 -3.52
C GLN A 267 27.15 -2.56 -4.60
N LEU A 268 26.50 -1.39 -4.66
CA LEU A 268 26.88 -0.31 -5.59
C LEU A 268 28.08 0.51 -5.11
N SER A 269 28.49 0.37 -3.84
CA SER A 269 29.57 1.17 -3.26
C SER A 269 30.97 0.69 -3.66
N LEU A 270 31.92 1.63 -3.78
CA LEU A 270 33.33 1.33 -4.07
C LEU A 270 34.20 1.26 -2.81
N ASN A 271 33.71 1.81 -1.69
CA ASN A 271 34.43 1.88 -0.42
C ASN A 271 33.48 1.91 0.78
N ALA A 272 34.03 1.83 1.99
CA ALA A 272 33.24 1.73 3.22
C ALA A 272 32.40 2.99 3.54
N ASP A 273 32.90 4.18 3.19
CA ASP A 273 32.17 5.43 3.42
C ASP A 273 30.96 5.53 2.47
N GLU A 274 31.14 5.17 1.20
CA GLU A 274 30.04 5.05 0.24
C GLU A 274 29.04 3.98 0.64
N MET A 275 29.50 2.82 1.13
CA MET A 275 28.62 1.74 1.59
C MET A 275 27.68 2.23 2.69
N LYS A 276 28.23 2.94 3.68
CA LYS A 276 27.46 3.54 4.76
C LYS A 276 26.49 4.60 4.24
N GLN A 277 26.92 5.44 3.30
CA GLN A 277 26.07 6.47 2.71
C GLN A 277 24.93 5.86 1.88
N TYR A 278 25.19 4.80 1.12
CA TYR A 278 24.19 4.15 0.26
C TYR A 278 23.17 3.37 1.08
N GLU A 279 23.58 2.70 2.15
CA GLU A 279 22.65 2.10 3.10
C GLU A 279 21.78 3.16 3.78
N TRP A 280 22.38 4.28 4.22
CA TRP A 280 21.62 5.40 4.80
C TRP A 280 20.62 5.99 3.79
N ASN A 281 21.01 6.18 2.52
CA ASN A 281 20.11 6.63 1.45
C ASN A 281 18.93 5.65 1.27
N ALA A 282 19.23 4.35 1.21
CA ALA A 282 18.23 3.29 1.01
C ALA A 282 17.22 3.22 2.16
N ARG A 283 17.68 3.32 3.41
CA ARG A 283 16.82 3.43 4.61
C ARG A 283 16.00 4.71 4.60
N THR A 284 16.62 5.82 4.22
CA THR A 284 16.02 7.15 4.24
C THR A 284 14.88 7.29 3.24
N GLN A 285 15.07 6.79 2.03
CA GLN A 285 14.10 6.88 0.94
C GLN A 285 12.75 6.23 1.31
N VAL A 286 12.76 5.10 2.01
CA VAL A 286 11.54 4.33 2.33
C VAL A 286 10.93 4.66 3.70
N THR A 287 11.42 5.69 4.39
CA THR A 287 10.97 6.09 5.74
C THR A 287 10.76 7.59 5.87
N MET A 288 11.58 8.27 6.68
CA MET A 288 11.44 9.67 7.08
C MET A 288 11.86 10.67 6.00
N TRP A 289 12.49 10.24 4.89
CA TRP A 289 13.18 11.17 3.99
C TRP A 289 14.17 12.05 4.77
N TYR A 290 14.51 13.24 4.28
CA TYR A 290 15.68 13.98 4.78
C TYR A 290 15.35 15.29 5.52
N ASP A 291 14.33 16.03 5.13
CA ASP A 291 14.07 17.42 5.55
C ASP A 291 13.33 17.53 6.90
N ASN A 292 13.81 16.82 7.94
CA ASN A 292 13.23 16.88 9.29
C ASN A 292 14.04 17.75 10.27
N THR A 293 13.41 18.09 11.39
CA THR A 293 14.02 18.71 12.57
C THR A 293 13.68 17.90 13.81
N ASN A 294 14.20 18.27 14.99
CA ASN A 294 13.91 17.57 16.24
C ASN A 294 12.42 17.47 16.63
N GLN A 295 11.53 18.26 16.03
CA GLN A 295 10.10 18.29 16.36
C GLN A 295 9.18 18.20 15.13
N VAL A 296 9.73 18.42 13.93
CA VAL A 296 8.96 18.48 12.69
C VAL A 296 9.49 17.41 11.75
N GLN A 297 8.64 16.45 11.42
CA GLN A 297 8.92 15.43 10.42
C GLN A 297 9.04 16.01 9.01
N SER A 298 9.64 15.24 8.09
CA SER A 298 9.66 15.57 6.66
C SER A 298 8.25 15.68 6.09
N LYS A 299 8.07 16.52 5.07
CA LYS A 299 6.83 16.55 4.27
C LYS A 299 6.63 15.31 3.40
N LEU A 300 7.70 14.55 3.15
CA LEU A 300 7.69 13.30 2.39
C LEU A 300 7.78 12.07 3.30
N HIS A 301 7.67 12.26 4.61
CA HIS A 301 7.64 11.17 5.58
C HIS A 301 6.63 10.08 5.15
N ASP A 302 7.09 8.82 5.16
CA ASP A 302 6.37 7.62 4.74
C ASP A 302 5.83 7.67 3.28
N TYR A 303 6.21 8.64 2.44
CA TYR A 303 5.75 8.74 1.04
C TYR A 303 6.04 7.47 0.25
N ALA A 304 7.27 6.94 0.39
CA ALA A 304 7.70 5.71 -0.25
C ALA A 304 7.70 4.52 0.70
N ASN A 305 6.71 4.47 1.61
CA ASN A 305 6.54 3.36 2.54
C ASN A 305 6.46 2.00 1.85
N LYS A 306 6.82 0.94 2.58
CA LYS A 306 6.85 -0.44 2.09
C LYS A 306 6.31 -1.41 3.13
N PHE A 307 5.60 -2.42 2.66
CA PHE A 307 5.34 -3.63 3.42
C PHE A 307 6.48 -4.64 3.20
N TRP A 308 7.60 -4.43 3.89
CA TRP A 308 8.74 -5.34 3.87
C TRP A 308 9.02 -5.91 5.26
N SER A 309 9.29 -7.20 5.34
CA SER A 309 9.80 -7.85 6.56
C SER A 309 11.13 -7.21 6.98
N GLY A 310 11.28 -7.01 8.28
CA GLY A 310 12.36 -6.24 8.88
C GLY A 310 12.03 -4.75 8.99
N LEU A 311 11.35 -4.16 8.00
CA LEU A 311 10.91 -2.76 8.08
C LEU A 311 9.69 -2.61 9.00
N LEU A 312 8.73 -3.54 8.92
CA LEU A 312 7.57 -3.55 9.82
C LEU A 312 7.99 -3.67 11.27
N GLU A 313 8.73 -4.70 11.62
CA GLU A 313 9.18 -4.91 12.99
C GLU A 313 10.26 -3.92 13.43
N GLY A 314 11.17 -3.53 12.54
CA GLY A 314 12.32 -2.68 12.88
C GLY A 314 12.01 -1.17 12.93
N TYR A 315 11.00 -0.69 12.20
CA TYR A 315 10.71 0.75 12.07
C TYR A 315 9.27 1.12 12.44
N TYR A 316 8.27 0.45 11.86
CA TYR A 316 6.86 0.81 12.08
C TYR A 316 6.35 0.37 13.46
N LEU A 317 6.71 -0.84 13.92
CA LEU A 317 6.30 -1.36 15.22
C LEU A 317 6.76 -0.49 16.41
N PRO A 318 8.03 -0.04 16.51
CA PRO A 318 8.47 0.84 17.59
C PRO A 318 7.71 2.17 17.60
N ARG A 319 7.47 2.78 16.43
CA ARG A 319 6.69 4.03 16.31
C ARG A 319 5.26 3.87 16.85
N ALA A 320 4.57 2.80 16.44
CA ALA A 320 3.24 2.48 16.95
C ALA A 320 3.26 2.20 18.46
N THR A 321 4.28 1.49 18.95
CA THR A 321 4.45 1.19 20.38
C THR A 321 4.61 2.46 21.21
N MET A 322 5.46 3.39 20.78
CA MET A 322 5.65 4.69 21.44
C MET A 322 4.34 5.49 21.51
N TYR A 323 3.58 5.50 20.40
CA TYR A 323 2.29 6.18 20.34
C TYR A 323 1.28 5.60 21.33
N PHE A 324 1.00 4.30 21.26
CA PHE A 324 0.00 3.67 22.15
C PHE A 324 0.42 3.68 23.63
N THR A 325 1.72 3.54 23.92
CA THR A 325 2.22 3.66 25.29
C THR A 325 1.93 5.03 25.87
N ARG A 326 2.12 6.09 25.08
CA ARG A 326 1.80 7.45 25.51
C ARG A 326 0.30 7.70 25.66
N LEU A 327 -0.54 7.15 24.78
CA LEU A 327 -2.00 7.23 24.94
C LEU A 327 -2.46 6.55 26.25
N LEU A 328 -1.97 5.33 26.51
CA LEU A 328 -2.29 4.61 27.76
C LEU A 328 -1.82 5.38 28.99
N ARG A 329 -0.60 5.92 28.95
CA ARG A 329 -0.06 6.76 30.02
C ARG A 329 -0.91 8.01 30.26
N SER A 330 -1.35 8.68 29.20
CA SER A 330 -2.21 9.86 29.29
C SER A 330 -3.53 9.54 30.03
N LEU A 331 -4.14 8.38 29.75
CA LEU A 331 -5.33 7.93 30.50
C LEU A 331 -5.03 7.57 31.96
N GLN A 332 -3.91 6.90 32.23
CA GLN A 332 -3.52 6.49 33.59
C GLN A 332 -3.18 7.67 34.51
N GLU A 333 -2.47 8.66 33.97
CA GLU A 333 -2.05 9.87 34.70
C GLU A 333 -3.13 10.97 34.65
N ASN A 334 -4.19 10.78 33.86
CA ASN A 334 -5.24 11.77 33.59
C ASN A 334 -4.64 13.11 33.10
N GLU A 335 -3.69 13.00 32.15
CA GLU A 335 -3.03 14.12 31.48
C GLU A 335 -3.41 14.16 29.99
N ASP A 336 -3.24 15.33 29.37
CA ASP A 336 -3.41 15.48 27.93
C ASP A 336 -2.30 14.76 27.15
N PHE A 337 -2.61 14.30 25.93
CA PHE A 337 -1.62 13.66 25.06
C PHE A 337 -0.54 14.67 24.64
N LYS A 338 0.69 14.47 25.12
CA LYS A 338 1.84 15.34 24.84
C LYS A 338 2.40 15.10 23.43
N LEU A 339 1.71 15.62 22.41
CA LEU A 339 2.04 15.45 20.99
C LEU A 339 3.48 15.84 20.65
N GLU A 340 3.97 16.99 21.12
CA GLU A 340 5.34 17.44 20.84
C GLU A 340 6.42 16.54 21.44
N GLU A 341 6.18 16.00 22.65
CA GLU A 341 7.13 15.09 23.29
C GLU A 341 7.15 13.74 22.60
N TRP A 342 5.99 13.26 22.13
CA TRP A 342 5.93 12.09 21.26
C TRP A 342 6.67 12.34 19.94
N ARG A 343 6.48 13.49 19.30
CA ARG A 343 7.20 13.89 18.07
C ARG A 343 8.70 13.83 18.23
N LYS A 344 9.24 14.46 19.27
CA LYS A 344 10.68 14.42 19.59
C LYS A 344 11.21 12.99 19.68
N GLU A 345 10.46 12.13 20.37
CA GLU A 345 10.85 10.73 20.60
C GLU A 345 10.89 9.92 19.30
N TRP A 346 9.80 9.92 18.53
CA TRP A 346 9.70 9.07 17.35
C TRP A 346 10.54 9.58 16.17
N ILE A 347 10.75 10.91 16.06
CA ILE A 347 11.67 11.50 15.06
C ILE A 347 13.12 11.13 15.40
N ALA A 348 13.54 11.28 16.66
CA ALA A 348 14.88 10.89 17.09
C ALA A 348 15.14 9.38 16.86
N PHE A 349 14.14 8.54 17.16
CA PHE A 349 14.18 7.12 16.81
C PHE A 349 14.34 6.90 15.30
N SER A 350 13.56 7.60 14.48
CA SER A 350 13.61 7.43 13.02
C SER A 350 14.98 7.78 12.45
N ASN A 351 15.56 8.91 12.87
CA ASN A 351 16.90 9.32 12.44
C ASN A 351 17.97 8.32 12.91
N LYS A 352 17.83 7.75 14.11
CA LYS A 352 18.71 6.69 14.61
C LYS A 352 18.59 5.42 13.77
N TRP A 353 17.38 5.01 13.41
CA TRP A 353 17.15 3.82 12.59
C TRP A 353 17.72 3.98 11.17
N GLN A 354 17.58 5.17 10.57
CA GLN A 354 18.18 5.50 9.27
C GLN A 354 19.72 5.41 9.30
N ALA A 355 20.34 5.81 10.42
CA ALA A 355 21.79 5.71 10.64
C ALA A 355 22.26 4.32 11.11
N GLY A 356 21.34 3.37 11.28
CA GLY A 356 21.61 2.00 11.71
C GLY A 356 22.34 1.18 10.66
N VAL A 357 22.93 0.07 11.11
CA VAL A 357 23.70 -0.89 10.29
C VAL A 357 23.28 -2.34 10.57
N GLU A 358 22.07 -2.51 11.12
CA GLU A 358 21.52 -3.83 11.42
C GLU A 358 21.35 -4.64 10.14
N LEU A 359 21.71 -5.93 10.20
CA LEU A 359 21.57 -6.84 9.07
C LEU A 359 20.15 -7.41 9.03
N TYR A 360 19.59 -7.47 7.83
CA TYR A 360 18.27 -8.06 7.57
C TYR A 360 18.40 -9.24 6.61
N PRO A 361 17.53 -10.28 6.73
CA PRO A 361 17.56 -11.41 5.82
C PRO A 361 17.37 -10.99 4.35
N VAL A 362 18.15 -11.62 3.46
CA VAL A 362 18.03 -11.48 1.99
C VAL A 362 17.37 -12.67 1.32
N LYS A 363 16.93 -13.64 2.12
CA LYS A 363 16.25 -14.85 1.68
C LYS A 363 15.07 -15.18 2.56
N ALA A 364 14.00 -15.59 1.90
CA ALA A 364 12.75 -15.95 2.52
C ALA A 364 12.91 -17.11 3.48
N GLN A 365 12.12 -17.07 4.55
CA GLN A 365 12.05 -18.10 5.57
C GLN A 365 10.59 -18.33 5.96
N GLY A 366 10.21 -19.60 6.10
CA GLY A 366 8.86 -20.00 6.47
C GLY A 366 8.02 -20.47 5.28
N ASP A 367 6.95 -21.17 5.60
CA ASP A 367 5.95 -21.65 4.65
C ASP A 367 4.82 -20.62 4.56
N ALA A 368 4.78 -19.90 3.43
CA ALA A 368 3.78 -18.85 3.19
C ALA A 368 2.34 -19.36 3.27
N LEU A 369 2.06 -20.59 2.79
CA LEU A 369 0.71 -21.15 2.83
C LEU A 369 0.30 -21.53 4.25
N ALA A 370 1.22 -22.14 5.01
CA ALA A 370 0.97 -22.45 6.41
C ALA A 370 0.76 -21.17 7.24
N ILE A 371 1.59 -20.14 7.03
CA ILE A 371 1.45 -18.85 7.73
C ILE A 371 0.14 -18.16 7.34
N ALA A 372 -0.20 -18.09 6.05
CA ALA A 372 -1.46 -17.49 5.60
C ALA A 372 -2.68 -18.21 6.22
N LYS A 373 -2.66 -19.54 6.28
CA LYS A 373 -3.70 -20.35 6.97
C LYS A 373 -3.80 -20.02 8.46
N GLU A 374 -2.67 -19.96 9.16
CA GLU A 374 -2.60 -19.61 10.57
C GLU A 374 -3.21 -18.23 10.83
N LEU A 375 -2.82 -17.22 10.05
CA LEU A 375 -3.28 -15.85 10.21
C LEU A 375 -4.75 -15.67 9.81
N TYR A 376 -5.22 -16.40 8.80
CA TYR A 376 -6.63 -16.44 8.45
C TYR A 376 -7.50 -16.94 9.62
N GLN A 377 -7.12 -18.06 10.24
CA GLN A 377 -7.82 -18.61 11.41
C GLN A 377 -7.71 -17.70 12.65
N LYS A 378 -6.57 -17.00 12.81
CA LYS A 378 -6.34 -16.12 13.95
C LYS A 378 -7.21 -14.86 13.92
N TYR A 379 -7.51 -14.34 12.73
CA TYR A 379 -8.06 -12.99 12.58
C TYR A 379 -9.36 -12.87 11.78
N LEU A 380 -9.66 -13.82 10.90
CA LEU A 380 -10.64 -13.65 9.82
C LEU A 380 -11.76 -14.71 9.81
N THR A 381 -11.77 -15.63 10.79
CA THR A 381 -12.81 -16.64 10.99
C THR A 381 -13.79 -16.29 12.10
#